data_AF-V9R919-F1
#
_entry.id   AF-V9R919-F1
#
_cell.length_a   1.000
_cell.length_b   1.000
_cell.length_c   1.000
_cell.angle_alpha   90.00
_cell.angle_beta   90.00
_cell.angle_gamma   90.00
#
_symmetry.space_group_name_H-M   'P 1'
#
loop_
_entity.id
_entity.type
_entity.pdbx_description
1 polymer ?
#
loop_
_entity_poly.entity_id
_entity_poly.type
_entity_poly.pdbx_seq_one_letter_code
_entity_poly.pdbx_strand_id
1 'polypeptide(L)'
;MIFSYFNYIVSIILMVIGLYITATSKNLVKKLIGLNIFQASVLLFYISMGYVSDGTVPILSDNVVLYTNPLPSVLMLTAIVVGVAIFAVGLSIVVKIKMAFSSINDEKIRR
;
A
#
# COMPACT_ATOMS: atom_id res chain seq x y z
N MET A 1 -15.25 -21.03 9.07
CA MET A 1 -14.24 -21.15 7.99
C MET A 1 -13.93 -19.82 7.30
N ILE A 2 -14.91 -19.08 6.77
CA ILE A 2 -14.65 -17.80 6.07
C ILE A 2 -14.01 -16.70 6.95
N PHE A 3 -14.39 -16.61 8.23
CA PHE A 3 -13.82 -15.62 9.14
C PHE A 3 -12.30 -15.78 9.37
N SER A 4 -11.76 -16.99 9.20
CA SER A 4 -10.32 -17.26 9.36
C SER A 4 -9.48 -16.67 8.23
N TYR A 5 -10.07 -16.44 7.06
CA TYR A 5 -9.39 -15.88 5.88
C TYR A 5 -9.85 -14.46 5.56
N PHE A 6 -10.61 -13.83 6.46
CA PHE A 6 -11.20 -12.52 6.23
C PHE A 6 -10.14 -11.47 5.83
N ASN A 7 -9.02 -11.42 6.55
CA ASN A 7 -7.93 -10.48 6.27
C ASN A 7 -7.33 -10.68 4.86
N TYR A 8 -7.19 -11.93 4.41
CA TYR A 8 -6.68 -12.25 3.08
C TYR A 8 -7.66 -11.83 1.99
N ILE A 9 -8.94 -12.12 2.17
CA ILE A 9 -10.00 -11.77 1.20
C ILE A 9 -10.09 -10.24 1.05
N VAL A 10 -10.10 -9.51 2.17
CA VAL A 10 -10.13 -8.04 2.17
C VAL A 10 -8.91 -7.47 1.48
N SER A 11 -7.71 -8.00 1.78
CA SER A 11 -6.47 -7.54 1.15
C SER A 11 -6.50 -7.75 -0.36
N ILE A 12 -6.96 -8.90 -0.85
CA ILE A 12 -7.07 -9.18 -2.30
C ILE A 12 -8.08 -8.25 -2.97
N ILE A 13 -9.24 -8.01 -2.35
CA ILE A 13 -10.26 -7.10 -2.89
C ILE A 13 -9.70 -5.68 -3.01
N LEU A 14 -9.04 -5.18 -1.95
CA LEU A 14 -8.39 -3.86 -1.96
C LEU A 14 -7.30 -3.77 -3.03
N MET A 15 -6.54 -4.86 -3.23
CA MET A 15 -5.51 -4.94 -4.25
C MET A 15 -6.08 -4.80 -5.66
N VAL A 16 -7.16 -5.53 -5.95
CA VAL A 16 -7.85 -5.44 -7.26
C VAL A 16 -8.45 -4.04 -7.47
N ILE A 17 -9.05 -3.44 -6.43
CA ILE A 17 -9.60 -2.07 -6.50
C ILE A 17 -8.50 -1.04 -6.76
N GLY A 18 -7.38 -1.11 -6.03
CA GLY A 18 -6.25 -0.20 -6.22
C GLY A 18 -5.67 -0.28 -7.64
N LEU A 19 -5.53 -1.50 -8.16
CA LEU A 19 -5.06 -1.74 -9.52
C LEU A 19 -6.06 -1.21 -10.56
N TYR A 20 -7.35 -1.46 -10.37
CA TYR A 20 -8.42 -0.98 -11.24
C TYR A 20 -8.44 0.55 -11.34
N ILE A 21 -8.38 1.25 -10.20
CA ILE A 21 -8.33 2.72 -10.15
C ILE A 21 -7.10 3.23 -10.92
N THR A 22 -5.94 2.60 -10.73
CA THR A 22 -4.69 3.00 -11.38
C THR A 22 -4.74 2.80 -12.90
N ALA A 23 -5.34 1.71 -13.37
CA ALA A 23 -5.45 1.40 -14.79
C ALA A 23 -6.49 2.28 -15.52
N THR A 24 -7.64 2.54 -14.90
CA THR A 24 -8.78 3.21 -15.56
C THR A 24 -8.79 4.73 -15.38
N SER A 25 -8.19 5.26 -14.30
CA SER A 25 -8.26 6.70 -14.02
C SER A 25 -7.51 7.55 -15.05
N LYS A 26 -8.20 8.50 -15.68
CA LYS A 26 -7.57 9.48 -16.59
C LYS A 26 -6.85 10.63 -15.86
N ASN A 27 -7.20 10.86 -14.60
CA ASN A 27 -6.62 11.91 -13.76
C ASN A 27 -5.39 11.37 -13.02
N LEU A 28 -4.25 12.05 -13.16
CA LEU A 28 -2.98 11.61 -12.58
C LEU A 28 -3.01 11.52 -11.04
N VAL A 29 -3.75 12.40 -10.35
CA VAL A 29 -3.90 12.34 -8.89
C VAL A 29 -4.69 11.09 -8.49
N LYS A 30 -5.76 10.76 -9.22
CA LYS A 30 -6.54 9.54 -8.97
C LYS A 30 -5.72 8.28 -9.21
N LYS A 31 -4.83 8.27 -10.23
CA LYS A 31 -3.87 7.17 -10.44
C LYS A 31 -2.94 7.00 -9.23
N LEU A 32 -2.37 8.08 -8.70
CA LEU A 32 -1.49 8.02 -7.51
C LEU A 32 -2.22 7.52 -6.26
N ILE A 33 -3.48 7.92 -6.06
CA ILE A 33 -4.32 7.41 -4.97
C ILE A 33 -4.58 5.90 -5.15
N GLY A 34 -4.92 5.47 -6.37
CA GLY A 34 -5.09 4.04 -6.69
C GLY A 34 -3.83 3.22 -6.39
N LEU A 35 -2.65 3.75 -6.73
CA LEU A 35 -1.37 3.11 -6.46
C LEU A 35 -1.08 3.03 -4.95
N ASN A 36 -1.46 4.05 -4.17
CA ASN A 36 -1.32 4.03 -2.72
C ASN A 36 -2.24 3.00 -2.06
N ILE A 37 -3.49 2.88 -2.54
CA ILE A 37 -4.43 1.83 -2.09
C ILE A 37 -3.88 0.43 -2.41
N PHE A 38 -3.33 0.25 -3.62
CA PHE A 38 -2.68 -1.00 -4.01
C PHE A 38 -1.51 -1.33 -3.06
N GLN A 39 -0.64 -0.37 -2.78
CA GLN A 39 0.46 -0.58 -1.84
C GLN A 39 -0.04 -0.96 -0.44
N ALA A 40 -1.03 -0.24 0.10
CA ALA A 40 -1.62 -0.54 1.40
C ALA A 40 -2.20 -1.97 1.48
N SER A 41 -2.83 -2.42 0.40
CA SER A 41 -3.37 -3.79 0.32
C SER A 41 -2.29 -4.88 0.36
N VAL A 42 -1.14 -4.65 -0.30
CA VAL A 42 0.01 -5.57 -0.25
C VAL A 42 0.60 -5.61 1.15
N LEU A 43 0.71 -4.46 1.82
CA LEU A 43 1.17 -4.40 3.21
C LEU A 43 0.26 -5.23 4.13
N LEU A 44 -1.06 -5.04 4.02
CA LEU A 44 -2.02 -5.81 4.82
C LEU A 44 -1.93 -7.32 4.57
N PHE A 45 -1.72 -7.74 3.32
CA PHE A 45 -1.54 -9.14 2.97
C PHE A 45 -0.30 -9.76 3.65
N TYR A 46 0.84 -9.07 3.59
CA TYR A 46 2.09 -9.53 4.22
C TYR A 46 2.02 -9.53 5.75
N ILE A 47 1.39 -8.51 6.36
CA ILE A 47 1.18 -8.47 7.82
C ILE A 47 0.31 -9.66 8.26
N SER A 48 -0.75 -9.94 7.51
CA SER A 48 -1.65 -11.06 7.80
C SER A 48 -0.96 -12.42 7.72
N MET A 49 0.01 -12.57 6.80
CA MET A 49 0.84 -13.77 6.69
C MET A 49 1.86 -13.90 7.82
N GLY A 50 2.34 -12.77 8.35
CA GLY A 50 3.30 -12.74 9.45
C GLY A 50 2.72 -13.00 10.83
N TYR A 51 1.39 -12.96 10.96
CA TYR A 51 0.69 -13.15 12.23
C TYR A 51 0.80 -14.60 12.72
N VAL A 52 1.25 -14.77 13.97
CA VAL A 52 1.32 -16.07 14.65
C VAL A 52 0.29 -16.07 15.78
N SER A 53 -0.58 -17.08 15.82
CA SER A 53 -1.55 -17.25 16.91
C SER A 53 -0.83 -17.29 18.26
N ASP A 54 -1.33 -16.50 19.23
CA ASP A 54 -0.74 -16.31 20.57
C ASP A 54 0.69 -15.71 20.60
N GLY A 55 1.17 -15.18 19.46
CA GLY A 55 2.46 -14.51 19.37
C GLY A 55 2.40 -13.07 19.89
N THR A 56 3.19 -12.75 20.90
CA THR A 56 3.35 -11.38 21.39
C THR A 56 4.15 -10.54 20.39
N VAL A 57 4.01 -9.21 20.44
CA VAL A 57 4.83 -8.28 19.64
C VAL A 57 6.33 -8.57 19.83
N PRO A 58 7.16 -8.49 18.76
CA PRO A 58 8.57 -8.82 18.79
C PRO A 58 9.41 -7.74 19.49
N ILE A 59 9.13 -7.51 20.78
CA ILE A 59 9.82 -6.60 21.67
C ILE A 59 10.31 -7.44 22.86
N LEU A 60 11.63 -7.51 23.04
CA LEU A 60 12.23 -8.26 24.14
C LEU A 60 11.63 -7.83 25.48
N SER A 61 10.97 -8.78 26.14
CA SER A 61 10.30 -8.59 27.42
C SER A 61 10.59 -9.79 28.31
N ASP A 62 10.86 -9.56 29.59
CA ASP A 62 10.99 -10.63 30.57
C ASP A 62 9.60 -11.28 30.77
N ASN A 63 9.47 -12.59 30.48
CA ASN A 63 8.25 -13.43 30.49
C ASN A 63 7.47 -13.66 29.18
N VAL A 64 8.05 -13.44 28.00
CA VAL A 64 7.38 -13.80 26.73
C VAL A 64 7.94 -15.10 26.13
N VAL A 65 7.07 -16.09 25.93
CA VAL A 65 7.41 -17.44 25.41
C VAL A 65 7.29 -17.52 23.89
N LEU A 66 6.43 -16.69 23.27
CA LEU A 66 6.16 -16.74 21.84
C LEU A 66 6.09 -15.32 21.25
N TYR A 67 6.89 -15.07 20.22
CA TYR A 67 6.87 -13.83 19.45
C TYR A 67 6.24 -14.06 18.07
N THR A 68 5.52 -13.05 17.58
CA THR A 68 5.13 -12.96 16.17
C THR A 68 6.39 -12.83 15.30
N ASN A 69 6.32 -13.31 14.05
CA ASN A 69 7.46 -13.26 13.12
C ASN A 69 7.94 -11.80 12.92
N PRO A 70 9.19 -11.47 13.27
CA PRO A 70 9.71 -10.11 13.15
C PRO A 70 10.05 -9.71 11.70
N LEU A 71 10.19 -10.68 10.79
CA LEU A 71 10.58 -10.40 9.40
C LEU A 71 9.51 -9.58 8.67
N PRO A 72 8.21 -9.96 8.67
CA PRO A 72 7.19 -9.16 8.01
C PRO A 72 7.03 -7.77 8.63
N SER A 73 7.08 -7.62 9.96
CA SER A 73 6.89 -6.30 10.59
C SER A 73 7.96 -5.29 10.16
N VAL A 74 9.22 -5.72 10.07
CA VAL A 74 10.33 -4.83 9.67
C VAL A 74 10.27 -4.53 8.17
N LEU A 75 10.02 -5.53 7.32
CA LEU A 75 9.91 -5.34 5.87
C LEU A 75 8.74 -4.43 5.48
N MET A 76 7.65 -4.45 6.24
CA MET A 76 6.51 -3.59 5.97
C MET A 76 6.77 -2.15 6.43
N LEU A 77 7.47 -1.95 7.55
CA LEU A 77 7.86 -0.60 7.99
C LEU A 77 8.73 0.12 6.95
N THR A 78 9.68 -0.59 6.34
CA THR A 78 10.53 -0.01 5.27
C THR A 78 9.71 0.26 4.01
N ALA A 79 8.82 -0.66 3.62
CA ALA A 79 7.94 -0.48 2.48
C ALA A 79 7.01 0.74 2.63
N ILE A 80 6.49 1.00 3.83
CA ILE A 80 5.67 2.20 4.12
C ILE A 80 6.44 3.47 3.83
N VAL A 81 7.67 3.59 4.35
CA VAL A 81 8.50 4.79 4.17
C VAL A 81 8.82 5.02 2.70
N VAL A 82 9.20 3.97 1.97
CA VAL A 82 9.46 4.02 0.53
C VAL A 82 8.20 4.45 -0.23
N GLY A 83 7.02 3.94 0.16
CA GLY A 83 5.74 4.32 -0.43
C GLY A 83 5.43 5.81 -0.29
N VAL A 84 5.60 6.36 0.91
CA VAL A 84 5.38 7.79 1.17
C VAL A 84 6.35 8.64 0.35
N ALA A 85 7.62 8.23 0.22
CA ALA A 85 8.60 8.93 -0.59
C ALA A 85 8.21 8.94 -2.08
N ILE A 86 7.83 7.78 -2.64
CA ILE A 86 7.38 7.67 -4.04
C ILE A 86 6.11 8.49 -4.27
N PHE A 87 5.16 8.48 -3.32
CA PHE A 87 3.94 9.28 -3.43
C PHE A 87 4.23 10.78 -3.43
N ALA A 88 5.13 11.26 -2.58
CA ALA A 88 5.54 12.66 -2.55
C ALA A 88 6.21 13.09 -3.87
N VAL A 89 7.12 12.26 -4.40
CA VAL A 89 7.77 12.50 -5.69
C VAL A 89 6.74 12.48 -6.83
N GLY A 90 5.84 11.50 -6.85
CA GLY A 90 4.77 11.39 -7.83
C GLY A 90 3.87 12.62 -7.83
N LEU A 91 3.47 13.10 -6.65
CA LEU A 91 2.65 14.30 -6.53
C LEU A 91 3.39 15.56 -7.00
N SER A 92 4.68 15.67 -6.68
CA SER A 92 5.55 16.76 -7.17
C SER A 92 5.59 16.80 -8.70
N ILE A 93 5.73 15.63 -9.35
CA ILE A 93 5.67 15.52 -10.80
C ILE A 93 4.30 15.97 -11.34
N VAL A 94 3.21 15.54 -10.71
CA VAL A 94 1.84 15.94 -11.11
C VAL A 94 1.65 17.46 -11.01
N VAL A 95 2.18 18.09 -9.96
CA VAL A 95 2.15 19.56 -9.81
C VAL A 95 2.94 20.23 -10.94
N LYS A 96 4.15 19.74 -11.25
CA LYS A 96 4.96 20.27 -12.38
C LYS A 96 4.24 20.13 -13.72
N ILE A 97 3.61 18.99 -13.97
CA ILE A 97 2.81 18.75 -15.18
C ILE A 97 1.65 19.73 -15.26
N LYS A 98 0.92 19.94 -14.15
CA LYS A 98 -0.17 20.91 -14.08
C LYS A 98 0.31 22.32 -14.42
N MET A 99 1.48 22.74 -13.94
CA MET A 99 2.06 24.05 -14.24
C MET A 99 2.46 24.19 -15.71
N ALA A 100 3.00 23.13 -16.32
CA ALA A 100 3.47 23.16 -17.71
C ALA A 100 2.35 23.03 -18.75
N PHE A 101 1.34 22.18 -18.50
CA PHE A 101 0.30 21.83 -19.47
C PHE A 101 -1.09 22.36 -19.10
N SER A 102 -1.24 23.07 -17.96
CA SER A 102 -2.53 23.54 -17.40
C SER A 102 -3.61 22.44 -17.24
N SER A 103 -3.21 21.17 -17.33
CA SER A 103 -4.10 20.00 -17.31
C SER A 103 -3.45 18.88 -16.50
N ILE A 104 -4.30 18.10 -15.82
CA ILE A 104 -3.94 16.94 -14.98
C ILE A 104 -4.47 15.63 -15.62
N ASN A 105 -5.15 15.74 -16.77
CA ASN A 105 -5.68 14.59 -17.49
C ASN A 105 -4.66 14.08 -18.50
N ASP A 106 -4.40 12.78 -18.43
CA ASP A 106 -3.43 12.04 -19.26
C ASP A 106 -3.68 12.26 -20.77
N GLU A 107 -4.95 12.26 -21.17
CA GLU A 107 -5.36 12.44 -22.58
C GLU A 107 -5.04 13.82 -23.16
N LYS A 108 -4.96 14.87 -22.34
CA LYS A 108 -4.63 16.23 -22.80
C LYS A 108 -3.12 16.50 -22.83
N ILE A 109 -2.32 15.61 -22.25
CA ILE A 109 -0.85 15.71 -22.19
C ILE A 109 -0.20 14.95 -23.37
N ARG A 110 -0.91 13.98 -23.96
CA ARG A 110 -0.49 13.30 -25.19
C ARG A 110 -0.63 14.26 -26.37
N ARG A 111 0.49 14.84 -26.79
CA ARG A 111 0.65 15.36 -28.16
C ARG A 111 0.55 14.22 -29.16
#